data_AF-A0A953LQ40-F1
#
_entry.id   AF-A0A953LQ40-F1
#
_cell.length_a   1.000
_cell.length_b   1.000
_cell.length_c   1.000
_cell.angle_alpha   90.00
_cell.angle_beta   90.00
_cell.angle_gamma   90.00
#
_symmetry.space_group_name_H-M   'P 1'
#
loop_
_entity.id
_entity.type
_entity.pdbx_description
1 polymer ?
#
loop_
_entity_poly.entity_id
_entity_poly.type
_entity_poly.pdbx_seq_one_letter_code
_entity_poly.pdbx_strand_id
1 'polypeptide(L)'
;MAASSEAPHFPRPAPIDSYGKGGFRFAGMSHRGSLLCLPSGIWAWPVNEAGEISESSLEQVFAEAAAMSLFFLGTGREPAPIDSVLHQRFSELKLNLEVMRTAHAANTYNILLG
;
A
#
# COMPACT_ATOMS: atom_id res chain seq x y z
N MET A 1 -8.00 17.62 14.79
CA MET A 1 -8.25 16.37 15.52
C MET A 1 -7.21 15.39 15.02
N ALA A 2 -6.33 14.92 15.88
CA ALA A 2 -5.20 14.07 15.51
C ALA A 2 -5.71 12.67 15.14
N ALA A 3 -5.36 12.20 13.93
CA ALA A 3 -5.61 10.82 13.52
C ALA A 3 -4.64 9.91 14.28
N SER A 4 -5.08 9.40 15.42
CA SER A 4 -4.34 8.39 16.18
C SER A 4 -4.58 7.02 15.57
N SER A 5 -3.78 6.64 14.58
CA SER A 5 -3.65 5.21 14.23
C SER A 5 -2.71 4.55 15.23
N GLU A 6 -3.27 4.03 16.33
CA GLU A 6 -2.59 3.34 17.44
C GLU A 6 -1.96 1.98 17.06
N ALA A 7 -2.11 1.55 15.80
CA ALA A 7 -1.51 0.29 15.34
C ALA A 7 0.02 0.41 15.27
N PRO A 8 0.76 -0.59 15.80
CA PRO A 8 2.21 -0.66 15.64
C PRO A 8 2.59 -0.62 14.16
N HIS A 9 3.42 0.35 13.78
CA HIS A 9 3.91 0.55 12.43
C HIS A 9 5.38 0.97 12.48
N PHE A 10 6.05 0.88 11.33
CA PHE A 10 7.38 1.43 11.20
C PHE A 10 7.26 2.93 10.86
N PRO A 11 7.76 3.86 11.69
CA PRO A 11 7.35 5.27 11.69
C PRO A 11 8.02 6.14 10.61
N ARG A 12 8.46 5.51 9.52
CA ARG A 12 9.05 6.19 8.36
C ARG A 12 8.99 5.28 7.13
N PRO A 13 9.01 5.84 5.92
CA PRO A 13 9.26 5.07 4.72
C PRO A 13 10.59 4.31 4.80
N ALA A 14 10.65 3.13 4.17
CA ALA A 14 11.87 2.36 4.02
C ALA A 14 11.79 1.48 2.77
N PRO A 15 12.93 1.22 2.12
CA PRO A 15 12.96 0.34 0.97
C PRO A 15 12.53 -1.08 1.36
N ILE A 16 11.89 -1.76 0.42
CA ILE A 16 11.57 -3.18 0.51
C ILE A 16 12.82 -3.97 0.09
N ASP A 17 13.44 -4.66 1.04
CA ASP A 17 14.67 -5.44 0.84
C ASP A 17 14.38 -6.74 0.07
N SER A 18 13.24 -7.37 0.35
CA SER A 18 12.81 -8.59 -0.35
C SER A 18 11.32 -8.84 -0.19
N TYR A 19 10.73 -9.59 -1.12
CA TYR A 19 9.33 -10.02 -1.09
C TYR A 19 9.21 -11.48 -1.56
N GLY A 20 8.19 -12.18 -1.06
CA GLY A 20 7.93 -13.57 -1.42
C GLY A 20 7.40 -14.40 -0.25
N LYS A 21 6.97 -15.64 -0.54
CA LYS A 21 6.38 -16.56 0.47
C LYS A 21 5.24 -15.94 1.31
N GLY A 22 4.53 -14.96 0.75
CA GLY A 22 3.42 -14.26 1.42
C GLY A 22 3.86 -13.16 2.40
N GLY A 23 5.03 -12.56 2.23
CA GLY A 23 5.48 -11.45 3.07
C GLY A 23 6.57 -10.59 2.44
N PHE A 24 7.06 -9.66 3.25
CA PHE A 24 8.04 -8.63 2.90
C PHE A 24 9.12 -8.52 3.96
N ARG A 25 10.31 -8.08 3.55
CA ARG A 25 11.40 -7.66 4.43
C ARG A 25 11.74 -6.21 4.13
N PHE A 26 11.93 -5.41 5.17
CA PHE A 26 12.30 -4.01 5.09
C PHE A 26 12.97 -3.59 6.39
N ALA A 27 13.96 -2.69 6.34
CA ALA A 27 14.60 -2.11 7.52
C ALA A 27 15.08 -3.17 8.57
N GLY A 28 15.51 -4.34 8.11
CA GLY A 28 15.92 -5.46 8.98
C GLY A 28 14.76 -6.24 9.63
N MET A 29 13.51 -5.86 9.39
CA MET A 29 12.29 -6.52 9.86
C MET A 29 11.68 -7.43 8.81
N SER A 30 10.92 -8.44 9.24
CA SER A 30 10.12 -9.30 8.36
C SER A 30 8.66 -9.20 8.74
N HIS A 31 7.79 -8.99 7.75
CA HIS A 31 6.35 -8.93 7.91
C HIS A 31 5.69 -9.98 7.01
N ARG A 32 4.70 -10.70 7.55
CA ARG A 32 3.88 -11.65 6.78
C ARG A 32 2.52 -11.02 6.53
N GLY A 33 2.04 -11.13 5.30
CA GLY A 33 0.83 -10.45 4.84
C GLY A 33 1.16 -9.17 4.07
N SER A 34 0.14 -8.35 3.88
CA SER A 34 0.21 -7.16 3.06
C SER A 34 0.63 -5.94 3.86
N LEU A 35 1.18 -4.94 3.17
CA LEU A 35 1.68 -3.71 3.76
C LEU A 35 1.13 -2.50 3.02
N LEU A 36 0.89 -1.40 3.76
CA LEU A 36 0.75 -0.07 3.19
C LEU A 36 2.05 0.70 3.43
N CYS A 37 2.70 1.13 2.36
CA CYS A 37 3.87 2.00 2.42
C CYS A 37 3.40 3.43 2.16
N LEU A 38 3.19 4.20 3.23
CA LEU A 38 2.63 5.54 3.20
C LEU A 38 3.67 6.58 3.63
N PRO A 39 3.43 7.89 3.38
CA PRO A 39 4.31 8.95 3.88
C PRO A 39 4.53 8.90 5.40
N SER A 40 3.50 8.52 6.16
CA SER A 40 3.57 8.36 7.62
C SER A 40 4.42 7.15 8.08
N GLY A 41 4.64 6.15 7.21
CA GLY A 41 5.34 4.93 7.60
C GLY A 41 4.88 3.68 6.85
N ILE A 42 5.35 2.53 7.33
CA ILE A 42 4.96 1.21 6.81
C ILE A 42 4.02 0.54 7.82
N TRP A 43 2.81 0.26 7.36
CA TRP A 43 1.69 -0.25 8.15
C TRP A 43 1.33 -1.66 7.73
N ALA A 44 0.93 -2.48 8.70
CA ALA A 44 0.29 -3.75 8.41
C ALA A 44 -1.06 -3.51 7.74
N TRP A 45 -1.32 -4.21 6.65
CA TRP A 45 -2.58 -4.10 5.92
C TRP A 45 -3.38 -5.40 6.07
N PRO A 46 -4.58 -5.37 6.70
CA PRO A 46 -5.36 -6.58 6.99
C PRO A 46 -6.12 -7.09 5.76
N VAL A 47 -5.42 -7.20 4.63
CA VAL A 47 -5.90 -7.72 3.35
C VAL A 47 -4.95 -8.81 2.91
N ASN A 48 -5.44 -10.01 2.69
CA ASN A 48 -4.64 -11.18 2.29
C ASN A 48 -4.79 -11.50 0.80
N GLU A 49 -5.90 -11.09 0.18
CA GLU A 49 -6.18 -11.32 -1.23
C GLU A 49 -6.91 -10.14 -1.88
N ALA A 50 -6.85 -10.05 -3.21
CA ALA A 50 -7.36 -8.90 -3.95
C ALA A 50 -8.88 -8.69 -3.78
N GLY A 51 -9.64 -9.75 -3.53
CA GLY A 51 -11.09 -9.67 -3.31
C GLY A 51 -11.50 -8.99 -1.99
N GLU A 52 -10.57 -8.84 -1.04
CA GLU A 52 -10.80 -8.16 0.25
C GLU A 52 -10.53 -6.63 0.17
N ILE A 53 -10.07 -6.15 -0.99
CA ILE A 53 -9.79 -4.73 -1.20
C ILE A 53 -11.09 -3.96 -1.33
N SER A 54 -11.29 -2.99 -0.44
CA SER A 54 -12.50 -2.18 -0.33
C SER A 54 -12.16 -0.77 0.14
N GLU A 55 -13.14 0.13 0.13
CA GLU A 55 -12.91 1.50 0.60
C GLU A 55 -12.45 1.54 2.05
N SER A 56 -13.00 0.65 2.90
CA SER A 56 -12.64 0.55 4.30
C SER A 56 -11.21 0.02 4.47
N SER A 57 -10.79 -0.98 3.69
CA SER A 57 -9.41 -1.47 3.81
C SER A 57 -8.38 -0.46 3.30
N LEU A 58 -8.78 0.51 2.48
CA LEU A 58 -7.94 1.60 1.98
C LEU A 58 -8.16 2.94 2.69
N GLU A 59 -8.92 2.96 3.79
CA GLU A 59 -9.25 4.20 4.53
C GLU A 59 -7.99 5.02 4.88
N GLN A 60 -6.94 4.34 5.33
CA GLN A 60 -5.69 5.00 5.69
C GLN A 60 -4.94 5.59 4.47
N VAL A 61 -5.04 4.94 3.31
CA VAL A 61 -4.50 5.48 2.05
C VAL A 61 -5.22 6.78 1.70
N PHE A 62 -6.54 6.80 1.83
CA PHE A 62 -7.35 7.97 1.53
C PHE A 62 -7.13 9.11 2.53
N ALA A 63 -6.91 8.78 3.81
CA ALA A 63 -6.57 9.77 4.84
C ALA A 63 -5.26 10.51 4.53
N GLU A 64 -4.31 9.85 3.87
CA GLU A 64 -3.02 10.41 3.49
C GLU A 64 -2.95 10.87 2.02
N ALA A 65 -4.05 10.77 1.27
CA ALA A 65 -4.06 11.00 -0.18
C ALA A 65 -3.54 12.38 -0.59
N ALA A 66 -3.77 13.41 0.24
CA ALA A 66 -3.28 14.77 -0.05
C ALA A 66 -1.73 14.89 -0.08
N ALA A 67 -1.01 13.93 0.51
CA ALA A 67 0.45 13.89 0.52
C ALA A 67 1.02 13.03 -0.62
N MET A 68 0.17 12.46 -1.47
CA MET A 68 0.54 11.52 -2.53
C MET A 68 -0.09 11.93 -3.86
N SER A 69 0.61 11.67 -4.97
CA SER A 69 0.07 11.85 -6.32
C SER A 69 -0.14 10.54 -7.08
N LEU A 70 0.45 9.45 -6.58
CA LEU A 70 0.45 8.14 -7.19
C LEU A 70 0.45 7.06 -6.09
N PHE A 71 -0.36 6.03 -6.27
CA PHE A 71 -0.44 4.87 -5.41
C PHE A 71 -0.37 3.58 -6.24
N PHE A 72 0.59 2.72 -5.90
CA PHE A 72 0.75 1.41 -6.51
C PHE A 72 0.02 0.35 -5.70
N LEU A 73 -0.88 -0.38 -6.34
CA LEU A 73 -1.60 -1.49 -5.74
C LEU A 73 -1.06 -2.82 -6.27
N GLY A 74 -0.23 -3.47 -5.46
CA GLY A 74 0.34 -4.78 -5.75
C GLY A 74 -0.58 -5.92 -5.38
N THR A 75 -1.28 -6.54 -6.33
CA THR A 75 -2.31 -7.57 -6.10
C THR A 75 -1.79 -9.02 -6.13
N GLY A 76 -0.52 -9.22 -5.79
CA GLY A 76 0.13 -10.52 -5.76
C GLY A 76 0.88 -10.84 -7.05
N ARG A 77 0.64 -12.04 -7.61
CA ARG A 77 1.37 -12.55 -8.79
C ARG A 77 0.89 -11.94 -10.09
N GLU A 78 -0.40 -11.61 -10.17
CA GLU A 78 -1.03 -11.03 -11.34
C GLU A 78 -1.81 -9.78 -10.95
N PRO A 79 -1.94 -8.78 -11.85
CA PRO A 79 -2.87 -7.67 -11.66
C PRO A 79 -4.30 -8.21 -11.53
N ALA A 80 -4.99 -7.81 -10.47
CA ALA A 80 -6.39 -8.19 -10.24
C ALA A 80 -7.32 -7.02 -10.63
N PRO A 81 -8.55 -7.30 -11.09
CA PRO A 81 -9.53 -6.26 -11.29
C PRO A 81 -9.86 -5.57 -9.95
N ILE A 82 -10.06 -4.26 -10.01
CA ILE A 82 -10.43 -3.43 -8.87
C ILE A 82 -11.83 -2.87 -9.13
N ASP A 83 -12.63 -2.77 -8.06
CA ASP A 83 -13.99 -2.24 -8.13
C ASP A 83 -14.00 -0.82 -8.71
N SER A 84 -14.98 -0.52 -9.57
CA SER A 84 -15.14 0.81 -10.16
C SER A 84 -15.37 1.89 -9.10
N VAL A 85 -15.98 1.54 -7.97
CA VAL A 85 -16.16 2.44 -6.82
C VAL A 85 -14.81 2.91 -6.28
N LEU A 86 -13.82 2.01 -6.21
CA LEU A 86 -12.46 2.37 -5.79
C LEU A 86 -11.80 3.30 -6.80
N HIS A 87 -11.91 3.00 -8.10
CA HIS A 87 -11.40 3.89 -9.15
C HIS A 87 -12.00 5.30 -9.04
N GLN A 88 -13.30 5.41 -8.79
CA GLN A 88 -13.96 6.69 -8.56
C GLN A 88 -13.39 7.39 -7.32
N ARG A 89 -13.20 6.66 -6.22
CA ARG A 89 -12.69 7.22 -4.97
C ARG A 89 -11.28 7.79 -5.12
N PHE A 90 -10.38 7.07 -5.79
CA PHE A 90 -9.04 7.54 -6.11
C PHE A 90 -9.07 8.81 -6.98
N SER A 91 -9.96 8.84 -7.99
CA SER A 91 -10.15 10.00 -8.88
C SER A 91 -10.64 11.24 -8.14
N GLU A 92 -11.62 11.11 -7.25
CA GLU A 92 -12.14 12.21 -6.41
C GLU A 92 -11.04 12.85 -5.56
N LEU A 93 -10.10 12.03 -5.09
CA LEU A 93 -8.95 12.46 -4.30
C LEU A 93 -7.77 12.95 -5.14
N LYS A 94 -7.89 12.92 -6.48
CA LYS A 94 -6.81 13.22 -7.44
C LYS A 94 -5.54 12.39 -7.21
N LEU A 95 -5.72 11.17 -6.71
CA LEU A 95 -4.65 10.21 -6.46
C LEU A 95 -4.65 9.17 -7.59
N ASN A 96 -3.59 9.12 -8.38
CA ASN A 96 -3.50 8.14 -9.45
C ASN A 96 -3.34 6.72 -8.87
N LEU A 97 -4.13 5.77 -9.36
CA LEU A 97 -4.05 4.36 -8.98
C LEU A 97 -3.44 3.55 -10.12
N GLU A 98 -2.37 2.82 -9.83
CA GLU A 98 -1.80 1.83 -10.75
C GLU A 98 -1.84 0.44 -10.13
N VAL A 99 -2.59 -0.47 -10.76
CA VAL A 99 -2.74 -1.85 -10.32
C VAL A 99 -1.74 -2.72 -11.06
N MET A 100 -0.92 -3.46 -10.32
CA MET A 100 0.17 -4.25 -10.89
C MET A 100 0.54 -5.45 -10.02
N ARG A 101 1.50 -6.25 -10.50
CA ARG A 101 2.08 -7.35 -9.71
C ARG A 101 2.84 -6.77 -8.50
N THR A 102 2.74 -7.40 -7.34
CA THR A 102 3.42 -6.96 -6.10
C THR A 102 4.93 -6.77 -6.30
N ALA A 103 5.56 -7.67 -7.05
CA ALA A 103 6.98 -7.58 -7.38
C ALA A 103 7.30 -6.28 -8.15
N HIS A 104 6.43 -5.86 -9.06
CA HIS A 104 6.63 -4.62 -9.82
C HIS A 104 6.40 -3.41 -8.91
N ALA A 105 5.32 -3.41 -8.12
CA ALA A 105 5.01 -2.33 -7.18
C ALA A 105 6.17 -2.09 -6.18
N ALA A 106 6.72 -3.14 -5.59
CA ALA A 106 7.83 -3.02 -4.63
C ALA A 106 9.09 -2.44 -5.28
N ASN A 107 9.43 -2.88 -6.50
CA ASN A 107 10.59 -2.35 -7.22
C ASN A 107 10.39 -0.88 -7.62
N THR A 108 9.22 -0.52 -8.15
CA THR A 108 8.91 0.86 -8.54
C THR A 108 8.88 1.77 -7.32
N TYR A 109 8.28 1.33 -6.21
CA TYR A 109 8.32 2.04 -4.93
C TYR A 109 9.75 2.33 -4.48
N ASN A 110 10.64 1.33 -4.50
CA ASN A 110 12.04 1.52 -4.12
C ASN A 110 12.78 2.51 -5.02
N ILE A 111 12.48 2.51 -6.32
CA ILE A 111 13.06 3.47 -7.28
C ILE A 111 12.61 4.90 -6.96
N LEU A 112 11.33 5.11 -6.67
CA LEU A 112 10.79 6.45 -6.35
C LEU A 112 11.17 6.94 -4.95
N LEU A 113 11.50 6.04 -4.03
CA LEU A 113 11.98 6.39 -2.69
C LEU A 113 13.44 6.86 -2.68
N GLY A 114 14.22 6.45 -3.69
CA GLY A 114 15.67 6.67 -3.82
C GLY A 114 16.08 8.13 -4.03
#